data_AF-A0A9E5KMW9-F1
#
_entry.id   AF-A0A9E5KMW9-F1
#
_cell.length_a   1.000
_cell.length_b   1.000
_cell.length_c   1.000
_cell.angle_alpha   90.00
_cell.angle_beta   90.00
_cell.angle_gamma   90.00
#
_symmetry.space_group_name_H-M   'P 1'
#
loop_
_entity.id
_entity.type
_entity.pdbx_description
1 polymer ?
#
loop_
_entity_poly.entity_id
_entity_poly.type
_entity_poly.pdbx_seq_one_letter_code
_entity_poly.pdbx_strand_id
1 'polypeptide(L)'
;ARAIDEYQHERKPNADAIADMALTNFVEMRDRTAHRMFKLKKKLDHTLNHWMPNVFIPLYDLVSFSTVPYAAARARAARQDRMVVRVGIAVAGLLVAALAVGVFAVVRRMFAAEAT
;
A
#
# COMPACT_ATOMS: atom_id res chain seq x y z
N ALA A 1 27.99 -11.21 29.75
CA ALA A 1 26.56 -11.58 29.79
C ALA A 1 25.67 -10.47 29.23
N ARG A 2 25.69 -9.25 29.80
CA ARG A 2 24.83 -8.12 29.38
C ARG A 2 24.84 -7.79 27.88
N ALA A 3 26.02 -7.73 27.25
CA ALA A 3 26.12 -7.40 25.82
C ALA A 3 25.43 -8.44 24.90
N ILE A 4 25.44 -9.73 25.29
CA ILE A 4 24.77 -10.79 24.53
C ILE A 4 23.25 -10.68 24.70
N ASP A 5 22.79 -10.36 25.91
CA ASP A 5 21.37 -10.20 26.21
C ASP A 5 20.77 -8.98 25.49
N GLU A 6 21.47 -7.84 25.50
CA GLU A 6 21.07 -6.63 24.74
C GLU A 6 21.03 -6.91 23.24
N TYR A 7 22.07 -7.56 22.69
CA TYR A 7 22.09 -7.97 21.29
C TYR A 7 20.91 -8.88 20.93
N GLN A 8 20.62 -9.88 21.77
CA GLN A 8 19.51 -10.79 21.54
C GLN A 8 18.16 -10.04 21.54
N HIS A 9 17.95 -9.15 22.51
CA HIS A 9 16.73 -8.34 22.59
C HIS A 9 16.53 -7.43 21.38
N GLU A 10 17.60 -6.80 20.88
CA GLU A 10 17.52 -5.91 19.72
C GLU A 10 17.33 -6.67 18.40
N ARG A 11 18.01 -7.82 18.24
CA ARG A 11 18.07 -8.53 16.96
C ARG A 11 16.93 -9.51 16.76
N LYS A 12 16.40 -10.12 17.82
CA LYS A 12 15.34 -11.14 17.71
C LYS A 12 14.12 -10.64 16.92
N PRO A 13 13.53 -9.46 17.21
CA PRO A 13 12.36 -8.99 16.45
C PRO A 13 12.65 -8.78 14.95
N ASN A 14 13.88 -8.40 14.62
CA ASN A 14 14.30 -8.19 13.23
C ASN A 14 14.57 -9.52 12.52
N ALA A 15 15.14 -10.50 13.21
CA ALA A 15 15.34 -11.85 12.70
C ALA A 15 14.01 -12.55 12.41
N ASP A 16 13.06 -12.46 13.34
CA ASP A 16 11.71 -13.00 13.15
C ASP A 16 10.99 -12.30 11.98
N ALA A 17 11.10 -10.97 11.89
CA ALA A 17 10.48 -10.21 10.81
C ALA A 17 11.02 -10.59 9.41
N ILE A 18 12.34 -10.74 9.25
CA ILE A 18 12.89 -11.12 7.94
C ILE A 18 12.60 -12.58 7.59
N ALA A 19 12.52 -13.48 8.57
CA ALA A 19 12.11 -14.87 8.35
C ALA A 19 10.67 -14.94 7.82
N ASP A 20 9.74 -14.21 8.44
CA ASP A 20 8.35 -14.11 7.98
C ASP A 20 8.24 -13.49 6.57
N MET A 21 9.01 -12.43 6.30
CA MET A 21 9.03 -11.77 5.00
C MET A 21 9.61 -12.66 3.91
N ALA A 22 10.63 -13.46 4.23
CA ALA A 22 11.21 -14.42 3.30
C ALA A 22 10.21 -15.53 2.93
N LEU A 23 9.50 -16.09 3.92
CA LEU A 23 8.43 -17.06 3.67
C LEU A 23 7.31 -16.47 2.80
N THR A 24 6.91 -15.23 3.09
CA THR A 24 5.91 -14.51 2.30
C THR A 24 6.39 -14.31 0.86
N ASN A 25 7.64 -13.88 0.69
CA ASN A 25 8.24 -13.67 -0.64
C ASN A 25 8.33 -14.98 -1.43
N PHE A 26 8.65 -16.11 -0.79
CA PHE A 26 8.63 -17.42 -1.44
C PHE A 26 7.24 -17.74 -2.03
N VAL A 27 6.18 -17.55 -1.25
CA VAL A 27 4.80 -17.75 -1.72
C VAL A 27 4.42 -16.75 -2.81
N GLU A 28 4.81 -15.49 -2.68
CA GLU A 28 4.58 -14.47 -3.72
C GLU A 28 5.23 -14.86 -5.05
N MET A 29 6.48 -15.29 -5.02
CA MET A 29 7.23 -15.68 -6.21
C MET A 29 6.66 -16.94 -6.86
N ARG A 30 6.30 -17.94 -6.05
CA ARG A 30 5.74 -19.22 -6.51
C ARG A 30 4.36 -19.06 -7.15
N ASP A 31 3.44 -18.37 -6.49
CA ASP A 31 2.01 -18.40 -6.85
C ASP A 31 1.52 -17.09 -7.48
N ARG A 32 2.10 -15.93 -7.13
CA ARG A 32 1.46 -14.62 -7.37
C ARG A 32 2.10 -13.80 -8.48
N THR A 33 3.30 -14.15 -8.93
CA THR A 33 4.02 -13.39 -9.97
C THR A 33 3.25 -13.29 -11.30
N ALA A 34 2.42 -14.28 -11.62
CA ALA A 34 1.57 -14.26 -12.81
C ALA A 34 0.25 -13.50 -12.64
N HIS A 35 -0.18 -13.21 -11.41
CA HIS A 35 -1.48 -12.58 -11.15
C HIS A 35 -1.49 -11.09 -11.52
N ARG A 36 -2.53 -10.68 -12.27
CA ARG A 36 -2.70 -9.28 -12.71
C ARG A 36 -2.80 -8.29 -11.55
N MET A 37 -3.49 -8.67 -10.47
CA MET A 37 -3.63 -7.81 -9.29
C MET A 37 -2.28 -7.56 -8.60
N PHE A 38 -1.43 -8.58 -8.53
CA PHE A 38 -0.08 -8.44 -7.97
C PHE A 38 0.76 -7.48 -8.81
N LYS A 39 0.74 -7.62 -10.14
CA LYS A 39 1.42 -6.70 -11.07
C LYS A 39 0.90 -5.26 -10.93
N LEU A 40 -0.42 -5.09 -10.80
CA LEU A 40 -1.02 -3.77 -10.59
C LEU A 40 -0.55 -3.14 -9.28
N LYS A 41 -0.53 -3.90 -8.19
CA LYS A 41 0.00 -3.43 -6.90
C LYS A 41 1.46 -2.99 -7.03
N LYS A 42 2.32 -3.82 -7.63
CA LYS A 42 3.75 -3.46 -7.82
C LYS A 42 3.93 -2.22 -8.69
N LYS A 43 3.13 -2.07 -9.75
CA LYS A 43 3.14 -0.86 -10.59
C LYS A 43 2.72 0.37 -9.79
N LEU A 44 1.68 0.26 -8.95
CA LEU A 44 1.24 1.34 -8.07
C LEU A 44 2.33 1.69 -7.06
N ASP A 45 2.91 0.69 -6.38
CA ASP A 45 3.98 0.89 -5.39
C ASP A 45 5.17 1.63 -6.01
N HIS A 46 5.61 1.22 -7.21
CA HIS A 46 6.70 1.89 -7.92
C HIS A 46 6.33 3.29 -8.41
N THR A 47 5.09 3.49 -8.86
CA THR A 47 4.61 4.81 -9.27
C THR A 47 4.57 5.77 -8.07
N LEU A 48 4.02 5.34 -6.93
CA LEU A 48 3.99 6.15 -5.71
C LEU A 48 5.40 6.46 -5.21
N ASN A 49 6.33 5.51 -5.30
CA ASN A 49 7.73 5.76 -4.97
C ASN A 49 8.37 6.79 -5.92
N HIS A 50 8.13 6.69 -7.23
CA HIS A 50 8.67 7.64 -8.20
C HIS A 50 8.23 9.08 -7.90
N TRP A 51 6.94 9.28 -7.56
CA TRP A 51 6.40 10.61 -7.24
C TRP A 51 6.76 11.09 -5.83
N MET A 52 6.92 10.16 -4.87
CA MET A 52 7.14 10.49 -3.45
C MET A 52 8.22 9.58 -2.84
N PRO A 53 9.48 9.64 -3.30
CA PRO A 53 10.50 8.65 -2.98
C PRO A 53 10.87 8.60 -1.49
N ASN A 54 10.73 9.71 -0.77
CA ASN A 54 11.02 9.78 0.67
C ASN A 54 9.82 9.39 1.56
N VAL A 55 8.61 9.31 0.98
CA VAL A 55 7.36 9.08 1.71
C VAL A 55 6.86 7.65 1.50
N PHE A 56 6.87 7.17 0.25
CA PHE A 56 6.42 5.83 -0.09
C PHE A 56 7.58 5.00 -0.60
N ILE A 57 8.15 4.16 0.26
CA ILE A 57 9.27 3.29 -0.10
C ILE A 57 8.74 1.84 -0.17
N PRO A 58 8.86 1.15 -1.31
CA PRO A 58 8.46 -0.25 -1.44
C PRO A 58 9.16 -1.12 -0.39
N LEU A 59 8.47 -2.16 0.10
CA LEU A 59 9.05 -3.05 1.10
C LEU A 59 10.36 -3.70 0.62
N TYR A 60 10.42 -4.06 -0.67
CA TYR A 60 11.62 -4.62 -1.27
C TYR A 60 12.82 -3.67 -1.15
N ASP A 61 12.63 -2.39 -1.46
CA ASP A 61 13.71 -1.40 -1.39
C ASP A 61 14.14 -1.15 0.07
N LEU A 62 13.19 -1.14 1.01
CA LEU A 62 13.50 -1.06 2.45
C LEU A 62 14.35 -2.25 2.92
N VAL A 63 14.05 -3.46 2.44
CA VAL A 63 14.75 -4.68 2.87
C VAL A 63 16.10 -4.84 2.18
N SER A 64 16.19 -4.54 0.88
CA SER A 64 17.36 -4.85 0.05
C SER A 64 18.34 -3.70 -0.09
N PHE A 65 17.88 -2.45 0.00
CA PHE A 65 18.68 -1.27 -0.34
C PHE A 65 18.71 -0.21 0.78
N SER A 66 18.36 -0.60 2.00
CA SER A 66 18.40 0.29 3.16
C SER A 66 18.92 -0.42 4.41
N THR A 67 19.23 0.36 5.46
CA THR A 67 19.60 -0.14 6.79
C THR A 67 18.46 -0.06 7.79
N VAL A 68 17.22 0.17 7.33
CA VAL A 68 16.04 0.22 8.19
C VAL A 68 15.85 -1.16 8.85
N PRO A 69 15.68 -1.23 10.18
CA PRO A 69 15.44 -2.50 10.86
C PRO A 69 14.24 -3.25 10.26
N TYR A 70 14.36 -4.56 10.04
CA TYR A 70 13.35 -5.36 9.34
C TYR A 70 11.95 -5.28 9.97
N ALA A 71 11.86 -5.25 11.30
CA ALA A 71 10.59 -5.07 12.00
C ALA A 71 9.96 -3.70 11.66
N ALA A 72 10.78 -2.64 11.57
CA ALA A 72 10.33 -1.31 11.20
C ALA A 72 9.95 -1.22 9.71
N ALA A 73 10.70 -1.87 8.82
CA ALA A 73 10.38 -1.97 7.40
C ALA A 73 9.01 -2.64 7.18
N ARG A 74 8.76 -3.79 7.82
CA ARG A 74 7.47 -4.49 7.80
C ARG A 74 6.34 -3.59 8.32
N ALA A 75 6.55 -2.93 9.46
CA ALA A 75 5.54 -2.04 10.04
C ALA A 75 5.25 -0.82 9.13
N ARG A 76 6.27 -0.27 8.48
CA ARG A 76 6.13 0.82 7.51
C ARG A 76 5.33 0.39 6.29
N ALA A 77 5.66 -0.75 5.69
CA ALA A 77 4.91 -1.30 4.57
C ALA A 77 3.43 -1.53 4.91
N ALA A 78 3.14 -2.11 6.09
CA ALA A 78 1.76 -2.30 6.54
C ALA A 78 0.99 -0.98 6.73
N ARG A 79 1.67 0.10 7.19
CA ARG A 79 1.06 1.44 7.25
C ARG A 79 0.78 2.00 5.85
N GLN A 80 1.75 1.88 4.94
CA GLN A 80 1.62 2.31 3.55
C GLN A 80 0.45 1.60 2.85
N ASP A 81 0.35 0.28 2.96
CA ASP A 81 -0.76 -0.50 2.36
C ASP A 81 -2.13 -0.03 2.89
N ARG A 82 -2.25 0.21 4.21
CA ARG A 82 -3.48 0.75 4.80
C ARG A 82 -3.83 2.15 4.30
N MET A 83 -2.83 3.01 4.11
CA MET A 83 -3.04 4.36 3.57
C MET A 83 -3.54 4.30 2.13
N VAL A 84 -2.92 3.46 1.28
CA VAL A 84 -3.36 3.28 -0.12
C VAL A 84 -4.82 2.84 -0.18
N VAL A 85 -5.22 1.86 0.63
CA VAL A 85 -6.61 1.39 0.67
C VAL A 85 -7.57 2.51 1.11
N ARG A 86 -7.25 3.22 2.20
CA ARG A 86 -8.11 4.31 2.71
C ARG A 86 -8.28 5.44 1.70
N VAL A 87 -7.19 5.87 1.08
CA VAL A 87 -7.21 6.92 0.04
C VAL A 87 -7.98 6.43 -1.19
N GLY A 88 -7.76 5.18 -1.61
CA GLY A 88 -8.49 4.59 -2.73
C GLY A 88 -10.01 4.57 -2.51
N ILE A 89 -10.46 4.19 -1.32
CA ILE A 89 -11.89 4.21 -0.94
C ILE A 89 -12.43 5.65 -0.95
N ALA A 90 -11.69 6.61 -0.37
CA ALA A 90 -12.12 8.00 -0.34
C ALA A 90 -12.25 8.60 -1.75
N VAL A 91 -11.27 8.36 -2.63
CA VAL A 91 -11.31 8.80 -4.03
C VAL A 91 -12.48 8.17 -4.77
N ALA A 92 -12.70 6.86 -4.62
CA ALA A 92 -13.84 6.19 -5.24
C ALA A 92 -15.19 6.77 -4.75
N GLY A 93 -15.32 7.02 -3.44
CA GLY A 93 -16.52 7.65 -2.86
C GLY A 93 -16.77 9.04 -3.43
N LEU A 94 -15.74 9.87 -3.56
CA LEU A 94 -15.85 11.20 -4.16
C LEU A 94 -16.25 11.15 -5.64
N LEU A 95 -15.71 10.21 -6.41
CA LEU A 95 -16.09 10.02 -7.82
C LEU A 95 -17.55 9.60 -7.96
N VAL A 96 -18.03 8.68 -7.11
CA VAL A 96 -19.44 8.25 -7.09
C VAL A 96 -20.35 9.43 -6.71
N ALA A 97 -19.98 10.22 -5.70
CA ALA A 97 -20.74 11.40 -5.30
C ALA A 97 -20.80 12.44 -6.43
N ALA A 98 -19.67 12.72 -7.08
CA ALA A 98 -19.61 13.65 -8.22
C ALA A 98 -20.49 13.18 -9.39
N LEU A 99 -20.46 11.88 -9.70
CA LEU A 99 -21.33 11.29 -10.72
C LEU A 99 -22.80 11.43 -10.35
N ALA A 100 -23.17 11.13 -9.11
CA ALA A 100 -24.55 11.25 -8.63
C ALA A 100 -25.06 12.69 -8.70
N VAL A 101 -24.24 13.68 -8.31
CA VAL A 101 -24.58 15.11 -8.44
C VAL A 101 -24.76 15.50 -9.91
N GLY A 102 -23.88 15.03 -10.81
CA GLY A 102 -23.99 15.28 -12.25
C GLY A 102 -25.28 14.71 -12.84
N VAL A 103 -25.59 13.45 -12.53
CA VAL A 103 -26.84 12.79 -12.96
C VAL A 103 -28.06 13.53 -12.44
N PHE A 104 -28.07 13.88 -11.14
CA PHE A 104 -29.16 14.64 -10.54
C PHE A 104 -29.38 16.00 -11.23
N ALA A 105 -28.30 16.73 -11.53
CA ALA A 105 -28.38 18.01 -12.23
C ALA A 105 -28.96 17.87 -13.64
N VAL A 106 -28.57 16.82 -14.38
CA VAL A 106 -29.10 16.52 -15.72
C VAL A 106 -30.60 16.19 -15.65
N VAL A 107 -30.98 15.27 -14.77
CA VAL A 107 -32.39 14.86 -14.59
C VAL A 107 -33.26 16.05 -14.19
N ARG A 108 -32.80 16.88 -13.25
CA ARG A 108 -33.51 18.10 -12.85
C ARG A 108 -33.70 19.06 -14.02
N ARG A 109 -32.69 19.23 -14.89
CA ARG A 109 -32.77 20.11 -16.06
C ARG A 109 -33.76 19.59 -17.10
N MET A 110 -33.86 18.27 -17.29
CA MET A 110 -34.83 17.66 -18.20
C MET A 110 -36.28 17.95 -17.76
N PHE A 111 -36.61 17.67 -16.49
CA PHE A 111 -37.97 17.94 -15.98
C PHE A 111 -38.32 19.43 -15.94
N ALA A 112 -37.34 20.31 -15.73
CA ALA A 112 -37.56 21.75 -15.81
C ALA A 112 -37.85 22.24 -17.24
N ALA A 113 -37.31 21.56 -18.27
CA ALA A 113 -37.54 21.90 -19.67
C ALA A 113 -38.88 21.38 -20.23
N GLU A 114 -39.46 20.33 -19.63
CA GLU A 114 -40.80 19.82 -19.97
C GLU A 114 -41.94 20.65 -19.34
N ALA A 115 -41.63 21.49 -18.35
CA ALA A 115 -42.60 22.31 -17.63
C ALA A 115 -42.80 23.73 -18.23
N THR A 116 -42.14 24.04 -19.35
CA THR A 116 -42.22 25.31 -20.11
C THR A 116 -42.73 25.06 -21.52
#